data_AF-A0AAE1LVL2-F1
#
_entry.id   AF-A0AAE1LVL2-F1
#
_cell.length_a   1.000
_cell.length_b   1.000
_cell.length_c   1.000
_cell.angle_alpha   90.00
_cell.angle_beta   90.00
_cell.angle_gamma   90.00
#
_symmetry.space_group_name_H-M   'P 1'
#
loop_
_entity.id
_entity.type
_entity.pdbx_description
1 polymer ?
#
loop_
_entity_poly.entity_id
_entity_poly.type
_entity_poly.pdbx_seq_one_letter_code
_entity_poly.pdbx_strand_id
1 'polypeptide(L)'
;MADLKSLEHPTLKVPYELLNKKYRAALKGIDLKVSHVRSAALELEKGLSAETVKAGDISRLLGGVAEHLSVMKRKAEESISEELQAGYVCKRRLEHLREHATGGSQWRRTRLDRMLVEYFLRKGYYGTATRLADTSNLQDLTNIDVFLASREVEQSLAERETSKCLAWCQDNRSKLRKLKSTMEFNLRIQEYVELVRADKRVDAVRHARKHFSNFEDDQLQDVQHCMALLAFPTNTELSPYKEFLDEKRWDRLIEQFRHEYYRLFHMSNQSVFTVTLEAGLNFKFTQCYRGTKERRNPSCPVCNESFNVLASSLPMAHCSQSRLFCSISGLPLNEHNQPMMLPNGHVYGEQALQHMAAENDGDVICPKTKETFPYKKVEKVACTACGPSGEGVCAGPGICCSPVFGCVLTLRGACARAAAFAPRCTPSPAALAAAAAAAVPLDAPCGADLTPDGSAPGRCAAQGVCCTHDSCRIDGVCQSRDDNDLSAAAPGPGFDADLMLSSLRRMSGTGAGAAS
;
A
#
# COMPACT_ATOMS: atom_id res chain seq x y z
N MET A 1 13.55 -0.15 -11.83
CA MET A 1 12.49 0.22 -12.81
C MET A 1 11.10 -0.33 -12.48
N ALA A 2 10.94 -1.54 -11.93
CA ALA A 2 9.62 -2.09 -11.58
C ALA A 2 8.89 -1.30 -10.48
N ASP A 3 9.61 -0.81 -9.47
CA ASP A 3 9.09 0.03 -8.37
C ASP A 3 8.47 1.35 -8.88
N LEU A 4 9.22 2.10 -9.71
CA LEU A 4 8.71 3.36 -10.28
C LEU A 4 7.44 3.12 -11.10
N LYS A 5 7.40 2.08 -11.94
CA LYS A 5 6.23 1.79 -12.78
C LYS A 5 4.98 1.42 -11.96
N SER A 6 5.16 0.75 -10.82
CA SER A 6 4.04 0.31 -9.98
C SER A 6 3.54 1.41 -9.05
N LEU A 7 4.44 2.17 -8.41
CA LEU A 7 4.07 3.22 -7.47
C LEU A 7 3.71 4.56 -8.13
N GLU A 8 4.26 4.85 -9.33
CA GLU A 8 4.04 6.13 -10.03
C GLU A 8 2.96 6.07 -11.11
N HIS A 9 2.25 4.95 -11.23
CA HIS A 9 1.18 4.81 -12.20
C HIS A 9 0.11 5.92 -12.09
N PRO A 10 -0.40 6.27 -10.88
CA PRO A 10 -1.38 7.35 -10.74
C PRO A 10 -0.85 8.73 -11.17
N THR A 11 0.45 8.97 -11.02
CA THR A 11 1.12 10.23 -11.39
C THR A 11 0.92 10.56 -12.86
N LEU A 12 0.94 9.54 -13.74
CA LEU A 12 0.73 9.70 -15.18
C LEU A 12 -0.71 9.42 -15.61
N LYS A 13 -1.37 8.43 -15.00
CA LYS A 13 -2.67 7.97 -15.46
C LYS A 13 -3.79 8.96 -15.14
N VAL A 14 -3.78 9.56 -13.96
CA VAL A 14 -4.78 10.57 -13.56
C VAL A 14 -4.81 11.78 -14.51
N PRO A 15 -3.69 12.49 -14.77
CA PRO A 15 -3.70 13.64 -15.66
C PRO A 15 -4.03 13.26 -17.10
N TYR A 16 -3.66 12.06 -17.55
CA TYR A 16 -4.09 11.54 -18.85
C TYR A 16 -5.62 11.33 -18.92
N GLU A 17 -6.24 10.77 -17.88
CA GLU A 17 -7.70 10.63 -17.84
C GLU A 17 -8.43 11.98 -17.81
N LEU A 18 -7.86 12.99 -17.14
CA LEU A 18 -8.36 14.37 -17.18
C LEU A 18 -8.25 14.97 -18.59
N LEU A 19 -7.09 14.84 -19.24
CA LEU A 19 -6.88 15.28 -20.62
C LEU A 19 -7.89 14.60 -21.56
N ASN A 20 -8.06 13.28 -21.44
CA ASN A 20 -9.01 12.52 -22.27
C ASN A 20 -10.47 12.94 -22.00
N LYS A 21 -10.82 13.27 -20.76
CA LYS A 21 -12.14 13.81 -20.42
C LYS A 21 -12.36 15.17 -21.09
N LYS A 22 -11.38 16.08 -21.00
CA LYS A 22 -11.44 17.40 -21.63
C LYS A 22 -11.53 17.29 -23.16
N TYR A 23 -10.66 16.48 -23.77
CA TYR A 23 -10.67 16.23 -25.22
C TYR A 23 -12.02 15.73 -25.73
N ARG A 24 -12.64 14.76 -25.05
CA ARG A 24 -13.96 14.26 -25.45
C ARG A 24 -15.07 15.29 -25.27
N ALA A 25 -14.98 16.12 -24.22
CA ALA A 25 -15.94 17.19 -23.99
C ALA A 25 -15.81 18.29 -25.05
N ALA A 26 -14.58 18.67 -25.39
CA ALA A 26 -14.26 19.61 -26.46
C ALA A 26 -14.78 19.13 -27.81
N LEU A 27 -14.49 17.89 -28.20
CA LEU A 27 -14.95 17.30 -29.46
C LEU A 27 -16.48 17.37 -29.58
N LYS A 28 -17.21 16.89 -28.56
CA LYS A 28 -18.68 16.96 -28.52
C LYS A 28 -19.19 18.40 -28.57
N GLY A 29 -18.54 19.29 -27.82
CA GLY A 29 -18.91 20.71 -27.77
C GLY A 29 -18.76 21.38 -29.13
N ILE A 30 -17.65 21.14 -29.82
CA ILE A 30 -17.37 21.65 -31.15
C ILE A 30 -18.34 21.06 -32.17
N ASP A 31 -18.55 19.74 -32.18
CA ASP A 31 -19.49 19.07 -33.10
C ASP A 31 -20.91 19.66 -32.99
N LEU A 32 -21.37 19.93 -31.77
CA LEU A 32 -22.67 20.58 -31.55
C LEU A 32 -22.70 21.99 -32.16
N LYS A 33 -21.64 22.80 -31.98
CA LYS A 33 -21.58 24.14 -32.57
C LYS A 33 -21.49 24.10 -34.09
N VAL A 34 -20.76 23.15 -34.67
CA VAL A 34 -20.73 22.90 -36.11
C VAL A 34 -22.14 22.58 -36.64
N SER A 35 -22.92 21.77 -35.92
CA SER A 35 -24.32 21.51 -36.28
C SER A 35 -25.19 22.77 -36.26
N HIS A 36 -24.99 23.68 -35.30
CA HIS A 36 -25.74 24.94 -35.25
C HIS A 36 -25.39 25.86 -36.43
N VAL A 37 -24.10 26.00 -36.76
CA VAL A 37 -23.64 26.75 -37.93
C VAL A 37 -24.22 26.16 -39.21
N ARG A 38 -24.22 24.83 -39.35
CA ARG A 38 -24.82 24.14 -40.50
C ARG A 38 -26.32 24.40 -40.62
N SER A 39 -27.04 24.37 -39.50
CA SER A 39 -28.49 24.67 -39.48
C SER A 39 -28.75 26.10 -39.94
N ALA A 40 -28.01 27.08 -39.41
CA ALA A 40 -28.16 28.48 -39.80
C ALA A 40 -27.80 28.72 -41.28
N ALA A 41 -26.77 28.02 -41.80
CA ALA A 41 -26.41 28.09 -43.22
C ALA A 41 -27.52 27.50 -44.12
N LEU A 42 -28.14 26.39 -43.73
CA LEU A 42 -29.26 25.80 -44.47
C LEU A 42 -30.50 26.70 -44.44
N GLU A 43 -30.77 27.39 -43.34
CA GLU A 43 -31.83 28.39 -43.26
C GLU A 43 -31.58 29.58 -44.18
N LEU A 44 -30.32 30.03 -44.27
CA LEU A 44 -29.91 31.05 -45.23
C LEU A 44 -30.13 30.59 -46.68
N GLU A 45 -29.69 29.38 -47.04
CA GLU A 45 -29.89 28.81 -48.38
C GLU A 45 -31.38 28.72 -48.75
N LYS A 46 -32.22 28.24 -47.81
CA LYS A 46 -33.68 28.21 -48.00
C LYS A 46 -34.26 29.61 -48.19
N GLY A 47 -33.82 30.58 -47.39
CA GLY A 47 -34.24 31.97 -47.50
C GLY A 47 -33.87 32.60 -48.84
N LEU A 48 -32.72 32.23 -49.41
CA LEU A 48 -32.28 32.68 -50.73
C LEU A 48 -33.05 32.02 -51.89
N SER A 49 -33.62 30.84 -51.68
CA SER A 49 -34.41 30.11 -52.68
C SER A 49 -35.87 30.56 -52.82
N ALA A 50 -36.34 31.52 -52.01
CA ALA A 50 -37.72 32.02 -52.05
C ALA A 50 -37.95 32.99 -53.22
N GLU A 51 -39.16 32.98 -53.81
CA GLU A 51 -39.53 33.81 -54.97
C GLU A 51 -39.45 35.33 -54.70
N THR A 52 -39.61 35.76 -53.45
CA THR A 52 -39.45 37.15 -53.03
C THR A 52 -38.60 37.22 -51.76
N VAL A 53 -37.39 37.78 -51.86
CA VAL A 53 -36.45 37.88 -50.74
C VAL A 53 -36.25 39.34 -50.37
N LYS A 54 -36.60 39.72 -49.12
CA LYS A 54 -36.33 41.08 -48.62
C LYS A 54 -34.88 41.17 -48.15
N ALA A 55 -34.21 42.28 -48.46
CA ALA A 55 -32.83 42.53 -48.04
C ALA A 55 -32.65 42.42 -46.51
N GLY A 56 -33.64 42.87 -45.72
CA GLY A 56 -33.61 42.75 -44.26
C GLY A 56 -33.62 41.31 -43.74
N ASP A 57 -34.27 40.38 -44.45
CA ASP A 57 -34.30 38.97 -44.07
C ASP A 57 -32.95 38.29 -44.36
N ILE A 58 -32.29 38.64 -45.47
CA ILE A 58 -30.93 38.17 -45.80
C ILE A 58 -29.94 38.68 -44.75
N SER A 59 -29.98 39.97 -44.40
CA SER A 59 -29.10 40.55 -43.38
C SER A 59 -29.28 39.88 -42.02
N ARG A 60 -30.51 39.53 -41.64
CA ARG A 60 -30.80 38.80 -40.40
C ARG A 60 -30.21 37.38 -40.43
N LEU A 61 -30.41 36.63 -41.51
CA LEU A 61 -29.90 35.27 -41.65
C LEU A 61 -28.36 35.22 -41.69
N LEU A 62 -27.73 36.14 -42.43
CA LEU A 62 -26.27 36.31 -42.41
C LEU A 62 -25.75 36.69 -41.02
N GLY A 63 -26.47 37.55 -40.31
CA GLY A 63 -26.17 37.90 -38.92
C GLY A 63 -26.18 36.68 -38.00
N GLY A 64 -27.19 35.81 -38.13
CA GLY A 64 -27.28 34.55 -37.37
C GLY A 64 -26.12 33.58 -37.67
N VAL A 65 -25.74 33.41 -38.94
CA VAL A 65 -24.58 32.59 -39.32
C VAL A 65 -23.29 33.17 -38.74
N ALA A 66 -23.09 34.49 -38.84
CA ALA A 66 -21.93 35.17 -38.29
C ALA A 66 -21.84 35.04 -36.76
N GLU A 67 -22.98 35.16 -36.05
CA GLU A 67 -23.05 34.95 -34.61
C GLU A 67 -22.67 33.53 -34.21
N HIS A 68 -23.24 32.52 -34.88
CA HIS A 68 -22.90 31.12 -34.61
C HIS A 68 -21.43 30.79 -34.90
N LEU A 69 -20.85 31.35 -35.98
CA LEU A 69 -19.43 31.22 -36.29
C LEU A 69 -18.55 31.87 -35.21
N SER A 70 -18.91 33.06 -34.73
CA SER A 70 -18.20 33.75 -33.65
C SER A 70 -18.22 32.96 -32.35
N VAL A 71 -19.39 32.44 -31.97
CA VAL A 71 -19.55 31.57 -30.79
C VAL A 71 -18.74 30.28 -30.93
N MET A 72 -18.74 29.66 -32.10
CA MET A 72 -17.95 28.46 -32.38
C MET A 72 -16.46 28.74 -32.27
N LYS A 73 -15.96 29.83 -32.87
CA LYS A 73 -14.56 30.24 -32.79
C LYS A 73 -14.12 30.42 -31.33
N ARG A 74 -14.87 31.22 -30.55
CA ARG A 74 -14.57 31.44 -29.12
C ARG A 74 -14.54 30.11 -28.35
N LYS A 75 -15.52 29.23 -28.56
CA LYS A 75 -15.57 27.95 -27.85
C LYS A 75 -14.43 27.00 -28.26
N ALA A 76 -14.01 27.03 -29.52
CA ALA A 76 -12.86 26.26 -29.99
C ALA A 76 -11.56 26.77 -29.35
N GLU A 77 -11.35 28.09 -29.29
CA GLU A 77 -10.18 28.71 -28.63
C GLU A 77 -10.10 28.35 -27.13
N GLU A 78 -11.23 28.45 -26.41
CA GLU A 78 -11.32 28.01 -25.01
C GLU A 78 -10.96 26.53 -24.85
N SER A 79 -11.54 25.66 -25.69
CA SER A 79 -11.33 24.21 -25.61
C SER A 79 -9.88 23.83 -25.91
N ILE A 80 -9.26 24.45 -26.93
CA ILE A 80 -7.85 24.27 -27.28
C ILE A 80 -6.96 24.69 -26.12
N SER A 81 -7.23 25.85 -25.50
CA SER A 81 -6.47 26.34 -24.35
C SER A 81 -6.53 25.36 -23.17
N GLU A 82 -7.73 24.86 -22.83
CA GLU A 82 -7.93 23.90 -21.74
C GLU A 82 -7.22 22.55 -21.98
N GLU A 83 -7.23 22.06 -23.23
CA GLU A 83 -6.52 20.85 -23.64
C GLU A 83 -5.01 21.03 -23.57
N LEU A 84 -4.49 22.17 -24.06
CA LEU A 84 -3.06 22.49 -23.99
C LEU A 84 -2.58 22.52 -22.54
N GLN A 85 -3.31 23.18 -21.64
CA GLN A 85 -2.98 23.20 -20.21
C GLN A 85 -2.93 21.80 -19.61
N ALA A 86 -3.91 20.94 -19.90
CA ALA A 86 -3.89 19.54 -19.44
C ALA A 86 -2.73 18.74 -20.05
N GLY A 87 -2.38 19.01 -21.31
CA GLY A 87 -1.22 18.44 -21.99
C GLY A 87 0.11 18.86 -21.33
N TYR A 88 0.25 20.13 -20.97
CA TYR A 88 1.45 20.62 -20.26
C TYR A 88 1.63 19.98 -18.88
N VAL A 89 0.54 19.74 -18.14
CA VAL A 89 0.61 18.98 -16.87
C VAL A 89 1.11 17.56 -17.12
N CYS A 90 0.60 16.87 -18.14
CA CYS A 90 1.08 15.53 -18.51
C CYS A 90 2.57 15.54 -18.86
N LYS A 91 3.00 16.53 -19.66
CA LYS A 91 4.40 16.69 -20.08
C LYS A 91 5.32 16.92 -18.88
N ARG A 92 4.99 17.87 -17.99
CA ARG A 92 5.80 18.18 -16.80
C ARG A 92 5.97 16.98 -15.87
N ARG A 93 4.91 16.20 -15.66
CA ARG A 93 4.98 14.98 -14.83
C ARG A 93 5.84 13.90 -15.47
N LEU A 94 5.77 13.77 -16.79
CA LEU A 94 6.61 12.82 -17.53
C LEU A 94 8.10 13.22 -17.50
N GLU A 95 8.40 14.52 -17.61
CA GLU A 95 9.75 15.07 -17.43
C GLU A 95 10.28 14.80 -16.01
N HIS A 96 9.49 15.12 -14.98
CA HIS A 96 9.84 14.83 -13.59
C HIS A 96 10.14 13.34 -13.35
N LEU A 97 9.37 12.42 -13.94
CA LEU A 97 9.62 10.98 -13.80
C LEU A 97 10.86 10.50 -14.56
N ARG A 98 11.27 11.17 -15.64
CA ARG A 98 12.53 10.87 -16.36
C ARG A 98 13.76 11.24 -15.54
N GLU A 99 13.66 12.27 -14.70
CA GLU A 99 14.74 12.71 -13.81
C GLU A 99 15.04 11.73 -12.67
N HIS A 100 14.29 10.64 -12.50
CA HIS A 100 14.53 9.70 -11.40
C HIS A 100 15.98 9.19 -11.35
N ALA A 101 16.60 8.98 -12.51
CA ALA A 101 17.92 8.36 -12.60
C ALA A 101 19.04 9.32 -12.17
N THR A 102 18.83 10.62 -12.36
CA THR A 102 19.83 11.68 -12.15
C THR A 102 19.50 12.60 -10.96
N GLY A 103 18.26 12.57 -10.46
CA GLY A 103 17.71 13.54 -9.52
C GLY A 103 18.13 13.39 -8.05
N GLY A 104 18.93 12.37 -7.72
CA GLY A 104 19.58 12.23 -6.42
C GLY A 104 18.64 12.36 -5.21
N SER A 105 19.05 13.15 -4.22
CA SER A 105 18.30 13.34 -2.98
C SER A 105 17.06 14.25 -3.13
N GLN A 106 17.18 15.30 -3.94
CA GLN A 106 16.11 16.29 -4.14
C GLN A 106 14.88 15.64 -4.79
N TRP A 107 15.08 14.83 -5.83
CA TRP A 107 13.98 14.11 -6.47
C TRP A 107 13.26 13.15 -5.51
N ARG A 108 14.01 12.46 -4.63
CA ARG A 108 13.40 11.61 -3.59
C ARG A 108 12.55 12.40 -2.60
N ARG A 109 12.99 13.62 -2.25
CA ARG A 109 12.21 14.52 -1.38
C ARG A 109 10.92 14.96 -2.06
N THR A 110 10.98 15.41 -3.31
CA THR A 110 9.82 15.77 -4.13
C THR A 110 8.84 14.60 -4.27
N ARG A 111 9.35 13.39 -4.51
CA ARG A 111 8.55 12.16 -4.58
C ARG A 111 7.79 11.91 -3.27
N LEU A 112 8.49 12.00 -2.14
CA LEU A 112 7.88 11.82 -0.81
C LEU A 112 6.83 12.88 -0.51
N ASP A 113 7.14 14.16 -0.73
CA ASP A 113 6.20 15.26 -0.46
C ASP A 113 4.91 15.07 -1.30
N ARG A 114 5.02 14.64 -2.56
CA ARG A 114 3.84 14.31 -3.38
C ARG A 114 3.03 13.15 -2.82
N MET A 115 3.70 12.07 -2.38
CA MET A 115 3.02 10.93 -1.74
C MET A 115 2.28 11.38 -0.46
N LEU A 116 2.87 12.28 0.32
CA LEU A 116 2.27 12.85 1.53
C LEU A 116 1.07 13.75 1.20
N VAL A 117 1.15 14.59 0.17
CA VAL A 117 0.01 15.39 -0.31
C VAL A 117 -1.17 14.48 -0.62
N GLU A 118 -0.96 13.41 -1.39
CA GLU A 118 -2.03 12.46 -1.70
C GLU A 118 -2.59 11.78 -0.43
N TYR A 119 -1.72 11.36 0.49
CA TYR A 119 -2.14 10.77 1.76
C TYR A 119 -3.02 11.72 2.58
N PHE A 120 -2.62 12.99 2.71
CA PHE A 120 -3.39 14.00 3.42
C PHE A 120 -4.74 14.26 2.77
N LEU A 121 -4.82 14.32 1.43
CA LEU A 121 -6.09 14.46 0.72
C LEU A 121 -7.03 13.27 1.00
N ARG A 122 -6.50 12.04 0.99
CA ARG A 122 -7.28 10.82 1.30
C ARG A 122 -7.79 10.78 2.74
N LYS A 123 -7.09 11.41 3.67
CA LYS A 123 -7.47 11.51 5.08
C LYS A 123 -8.31 12.76 5.41
N GLY A 124 -8.63 13.60 4.42
CA GLY A 124 -9.42 14.81 4.60
C GLY A 124 -8.61 16.03 5.10
N TYR A 125 -7.28 15.94 5.18
CA TYR A 125 -6.40 17.04 5.60
C TYR A 125 -6.06 17.98 4.43
N TYR A 126 -7.08 18.53 3.76
CA TYR A 126 -6.93 19.34 2.55
C TYR A 126 -6.05 20.58 2.75
N GLY A 127 -6.24 21.33 3.85
CA GLY A 127 -5.45 22.54 4.12
C GLY A 127 -3.95 22.27 4.26
N THR A 128 -3.59 21.15 4.91
CA THR A 128 -2.20 20.70 5.03
C THR A 128 -1.64 20.25 3.69
N ALA A 129 -2.44 19.51 2.91
CA ALA A 129 -2.06 19.05 1.58
C ALA A 129 -1.76 20.22 0.62
N THR A 130 -2.65 21.22 0.57
CA THR A 130 -2.47 22.43 -0.25
C THR A 130 -1.23 23.21 0.19
N ARG A 131 -1.07 23.45 1.49
CA ARG A 131 0.11 24.18 2.02
C ARG A 131 1.43 23.48 1.68
N LEU A 132 1.48 22.15 1.79
CA LEU A 132 2.67 21.37 1.43
C LEU A 132 2.95 21.47 -0.08
N ALA A 133 1.90 21.37 -0.90
CA ALA A 133 2.04 21.52 -2.35
C ALA A 133 2.53 22.91 -2.76
N ASP A 134 2.06 23.97 -2.10
CA ASP A 134 2.50 25.34 -2.38
C ASP A 134 3.95 25.55 -1.95
N THR A 135 4.30 25.13 -0.73
CA THR A 135 5.64 25.35 -0.16
C THR A 135 6.72 24.57 -0.93
N SER A 136 6.40 23.37 -1.41
CA SER A 136 7.31 22.52 -2.18
C SER A 136 7.16 22.69 -3.71
N ASN A 137 6.34 23.64 -4.20
CA ASN A 137 6.05 23.85 -5.62
C ASN A 137 5.60 22.57 -6.38
N LEU A 138 4.65 21.82 -5.80
CA LEU A 138 4.17 20.52 -6.29
C LEU A 138 2.77 20.57 -6.91
N GLN A 139 2.18 21.76 -7.07
CA GLN A 139 0.82 21.94 -7.59
C GLN A 139 0.60 21.11 -8.88
N ASP A 140 1.53 21.22 -9.83
CA ASP A 140 1.45 20.52 -11.12
C ASP A 140 1.78 19.02 -11.05
N LEU A 141 2.39 18.57 -9.98
CA LEU A 141 2.76 17.17 -9.76
C LEU A 141 1.72 16.42 -8.93
N THR A 142 0.74 17.11 -8.34
CA THR A 142 -0.25 16.54 -7.41
C THR A 142 -1.65 16.53 -8.01
N ASN A 143 -2.53 15.67 -7.49
CA ASN A 143 -3.89 15.50 -8.00
C ASN A 143 -4.93 16.26 -7.16
N ILE A 144 -4.58 17.41 -6.58
CA ILE A 144 -5.41 18.13 -5.61
C ILE A 144 -6.83 18.37 -6.13
N ASP A 145 -6.98 18.88 -7.36
CA ASP A 145 -8.28 19.19 -7.95
C ASP A 145 -9.21 17.97 -8.05
N VAL A 146 -8.63 16.79 -8.29
CA VAL A 146 -9.37 15.52 -8.36
C VAL A 146 -9.95 15.18 -6.99
N PHE A 147 -9.17 15.36 -5.92
CA PHE A 147 -9.66 15.12 -4.56
C PHE A 147 -10.65 16.18 -4.08
N LEU A 148 -10.50 17.44 -4.50
CA LEU A 148 -11.46 18.51 -4.18
C LEU A 148 -12.81 18.26 -4.86
N ALA A 149 -12.81 17.82 -6.11
CA ALA A 149 -14.04 17.44 -6.80
C ALA A 149 -14.74 16.23 -6.14
N SER A 150 -13.97 15.24 -5.68
CA SER A 150 -14.52 14.11 -4.89
C SER A 150 -15.15 14.59 -3.59
N ARG A 151 -14.45 15.47 -2.86
CA ARG A 151 -14.88 16.01 -1.56
C ARG A 151 -16.26 16.64 -1.63
N GLU A 152 -16.53 17.43 -2.67
CA GLU A 152 -17.83 18.10 -2.80
C GLU A 152 -18.99 17.10 -2.88
N VAL A 153 -18.79 15.99 -3.58
CA VAL A 153 -19.79 14.92 -3.69
C VAL A 153 -19.90 14.14 -2.38
N GLU A 154 -18.77 13.82 -1.74
CA GLU A 154 -18.74 13.14 -0.43
C GLU A 154 -19.44 13.97 0.65
N GLN A 155 -19.24 15.29 0.66
CA GLN A 155 -19.90 16.19 1.60
C GLN A 155 -21.41 16.26 1.35
N SER A 156 -21.85 16.33 0.10
CA SER A 156 -23.28 16.31 -0.26
C SER A 156 -23.95 15.01 0.22
N LEU A 157 -23.28 13.87 0.06
CA LEU A 157 -23.77 12.59 0.60
C LEU A 157 -23.82 12.58 2.13
N ALA A 158 -22.83 13.16 2.81
CA ALA A 158 -22.83 13.30 4.27
C ALA A 158 -23.98 14.19 4.77
N GLU A 159 -24.36 15.20 3.98
CA GLU A 159 -25.52 16.07 4.20
C GLU A 159 -26.85 15.40 3.78
N ARG A 160 -26.82 14.11 3.41
CA ARG A 160 -27.96 13.29 2.95
C ARG A 160 -28.58 13.75 1.64
N GLU A 161 -27.78 14.39 0.79
CA GLU A 161 -28.17 14.81 -0.55
C GLU A 161 -27.56 13.90 -1.63
N THR A 162 -28.41 13.26 -2.44
CA THR A 162 -27.99 12.35 -3.52
C THR A 162 -27.72 13.06 -4.85
N SER A 163 -28.19 14.30 -5.01
CA SER A 163 -28.27 14.99 -6.31
C SER A 163 -26.91 15.13 -7.00
N LYS A 164 -25.87 15.57 -6.28
CA LYS A 164 -24.52 15.74 -6.85
C LYS A 164 -23.89 14.40 -7.25
N CYS A 165 -24.10 13.36 -6.44
CA CYS A 165 -23.57 12.04 -6.74
C CYS A 165 -24.28 11.40 -7.96
N LEU A 166 -25.59 11.58 -8.08
CA LEU A 166 -26.36 11.15 -9.25
C LEU A 166 -25.93 11.89 -10.52
N ALA A 167 -25.70 13.20 -10.45
CA ALA A 167 -25.14 13.96 -11.56
C ALA A 167 -23.77 13.41 -11.99
N TRP A 168 -22.90 13.10 -11.02
CA TRP A 168 -21.63 12.43 -11.29
C TRP A 168 -21.81 11.04 -11.94
N CYS A 169 -22.78 10.24 -11.51
CA CYS A 169 -23.09 8.95 -12.15
C CYS A 169 -23.50 9.14 -13.60
N GLN A 170 -24.30 10.16 -13.91
CA GLN A 170 -24.74 10.47 -15.27
C GLN A 170 -23.56 10.92 -16.15
N ASP A 171 -22.73 11.84 -15.66
CA ASP A 171 -21.56 12.36 -16.37
C ASP A 171 -20.57 11.24 -16.73
N ASN A 172 -20.50 10.19 -15.92
CA ASN A 172 -19.57 9.08 -16.08
C ASN A 172 -20.24 7.76 -16.51
N ARG A 173 -21.51 7.79 -16.92
CA ARG A 173 -22.36 6.61 -17.20
C ARG A 173 -21.68 5.55 -18.07
N SER A 174 -21.04 5.97 -19.17
CA SER A 174 -20.38 5.03 -20.10
C SER A 174 -19.17 4.32 -19.48
N LYS A 175 -18.41 4.99 -18.61
CA LYS A 175 -17.28 4.38 -17.90
C LYS A 175 -17.78 3.49 -16.76
N LEU A 176 -18.75 3.96 -15.98
CA LEU A 176 -19.34 3.21 -14.87
C LEU A 176 -20.01 1.91 -15.34
N ARG A 177 -20.66 1.91 -16.51
CA ARG A 177 -21.20 0.69 -17.12
C ARG A 177 -20.11 -0.35 -17.43
N LYS A 178 -18.96 0.09 -17.96
CA LYS A 178 -17.82 -0.81 -18.21
C LYS A 178 -17.21 -1.36 -16.92
N LEU A 179 -17.26 -0.58 -15.83
CA LEU A 179 -16.81 -0.98 -14.50
C LEU A 179 -17.84 -1.83 -13.75
N LYS A 180 -19.04 -2.04 -14.31
CA LYS A 180 -20.20 -2.68 -13.68
C LYS A 180 -20.53 -2.08 -12.31
N SER A 181 -20.53 -0.75 -12.23
CA SER A 181 -20.79 -0.03 -10.98
C SER A 181 -22.27 -0.13 -10.57
N THR A 182 -22.53 -0.44 -9.30
CA THR A 182 -23.87 -0.46 -8.70
C THR A 182 -24.23 0.84 -7.97
N MET A 183 -23.37 1.87 -8.04
CA MET A 183 -23.52 3.11 -7.27
C MET A 183 -24.84 3.83 -7.54
N GLU A 184 -25.23 4.00 -8.81
CA GLU A 184 -26.47 4.68 -9.18
C GLU A 184 -27.69 3.94 -8.59
N PHE A 185 -27.70 2.61 -8.65
CA PHE A 185 -28.77 1.79 -8.11
C PHE A 185 -28.88 1.92 -6.58
N ASN A 186 -27.74 1.86 -5.87
CA ASN A 186 -27.72 2.01 -4.42
C ASN A 186 -28.18 3.39 -3.94
N LEU A 187 -27.91 4.45 -4.71
CA LEU A 187 -28.45 5.80 -4.45
C LEU A 187 -29.97 5.85 -4.64
N ARG A 188 -30.51 5.21 -5.68
CA ARG A 188 -31.97 5.13 -5.88
C ARG A 188 -32.67 4.36 -4.77
N ILE A 189 -32.04 3.29 -4.27
CA ILE A 189 -32.51 2.62 -3.06
C ILE A 189 -32.49 3.59 -1.87
N GLN A 190 -31.44 4.38 -1.70
CA GLN A 190 -31.39 5.35 -0.59
C GLN A 190 -32.51 6.38 -0.67
N GLU A 191 -32.75 6.97 -1.86
CA GLU A 191 -33.87 7.90 -2.08
C GLU A 191 -35.23 7.24 -1.75
N TYR A 192 -35.41 5.98 -2.16
CA TYR A 192 -36.58 5.20 -1.81
C TYR A 192 -36.75 5.02 -0.30
N VAL A 193 -35.68 4.63 0.40
CA VAL A 193 -35.68 4.44 1.86
C VAL A 193 -36.02 5.75 2.57
N GLU A 194 -35.48 6.89 2.14
CA GLU A 194 -35.81 8.19 2.73
C GLU A 194 -37.28 8.58 2.50
N LEU A 195 -37.87 8.23 1.34
CA LEU A 195 -39.31 8.42 1.10
C LEU A 195 -40.17 7.55 2.04
N VAL A 196 -39.76 6.30 2.28
CA VAL A 196 -40.44 5.42 3.25
C VAL A 196 -40.28 5.95 4.68
N ARG A 197 -39.08 6.43 5.04
CA ARG A 197 -38.80 7.03 6.36
C ARG A 197 -39.65 8.28 6.61
N ALA A 198 -39.93 9.07 5.58
CA ALA A 198 -40.82 10.24 5.63
C ALA A 198 -42.32 9.91 5.52
N ASP A 199 -42.69 8.62 5.55
CA ASP A 199 -44.05 8.09 5.37
C ASP A 199 -44.73 8.49 4.03
N LYS A 200 -43.95 8.87 3.03
CA LYS A 200 -44.42 9.20 1.67
C LYS A 200 -44.52 7.93 0.80
N ARG A 201 -45.29 6.94 1.26
CA ARG A 201 -45.35 5.59 0.67
C ARG A 201 -45.75 5.58 -0.81
N VAL A 202 -46.70 6.41 -1.20
CA VAL A 202 -47.17 6.51 -2.60
C VAL A 202 -46.07 7.03 -3.51
N ASP A 203 -45.31 8.03 -3.05
CA ASP A 203 -44.18 8.58 -3.80
C ASP A 203 -43.02 7.58 -3.88
N ALA A 204 -42.78 6.79 -2.82
CA ALA A 204 -41.82 5.70 -2.84
C ALA A 204 -42.16 4.65 -3.91
N VAL A 205 -43.43 4.23 -4.02
CA VAL A 205 -43.87 3.31 -5.09
C VAL A 205 -43.71 3.94 -6.47
N ARG A 206 -44.03 5.23 -6.64
CA ARG A 206 -43.82 5.94 -7.91
C ARG A 206 -42.33 6.00 -8.28
N HIS A 207 -41.47 6.24 -7.29
CA HIS A 207 -40.02 6.23 -7.44
C HIS A 207 -39.51 4.86 -7.91
N ALA A 208 -39.92 3.79 -7.21
CA ALA A 208 -39.56 2.42 -7.55
C ALA A 208 -39.96 2.05 -8.98
N ARG A 209 -41.18 2.37 -9.41
CA ARG A 209 -41.63 2.11 -10.80
C ARG A 209 -40.79 2.82 -11.85
N LYS A 210 -40.26 4.01 -11.54
CA LYS A 210 -39.46 4.81 -12.46
C LYS A 210 -38.00 4.33 -12.55
N HIS A 211 -37.42 3.94 -11.41
CA HIS A 211 -35.98 3.72 -11.30
C HIS A 211 -35.58 2.24 -11.13
N PHE A 212 -36.48 1.39 -10.64
CA PHE A 212 -36.28 -0.06 -10.49
C PHE A 212 -37.00 -0.84 -11.60
N SER A 213 -37.12 -0.29 -12.81
CA SER A 213 -37.72 -1.00 -13.95
C SER A 213 -36.69 -1.73 -14.81
N ASN A 214 -35.43 -1.26 -14.81
CA ASN A 214 -34.34 -1.77 -15.62
C ASN A 214 -33.20 -2.33 -14.75
N PHE A 215 -33.53 -3.07 -13.69
CA PHE A 215 -32.53 -3.71 -12.83
C PHE A 215 -32.00 -4.98 -13.49
N GLU A 216 -30.76 -5.34 -13.14
CA GLU A 216 -30.14 -6.61 -13.54
C GLU A 216 -30.66 -7.76 -12.65
N ASP A 217 -30.62 -9.01 -13.11
CA ASP A 217 -31.17 -10.16 -12.35
C ASP A 217 -30.60 -10.27 -10.92
N ASP A 218 -29.32 -9.94 -10.74
CA ASP A 218 -28.62 -9.94 -9.44
C ASP A 218 -29.18 -8.90 -8.44
N GLN A 219 -29.95 -7.92 -8.91
CA GLN A 219 -30.53 -6.84 -8.10
C GLN A 219 -31.99 -7.10 -7.71
N LEU A 220 -32.62 -8.16 -8.24
CA LEU A 220 -34.04 -8.45 -8.00
C LEU A 220 -34.33 -8.63 -6.50
N GLN A 221 -33.44 -9.28 -5.77
CA GLN A 221 -33.61 -9.50 -4.33
C GLN A 221 -33.64 -8.17 -3.55
N ASP A 222 -32.78 -7.22 -3.88
CA ASP A 222 -32.77 -5.90 -3.25
C ASP A 222 -34.05 -5.13 -3.56
N VAL A 223 -34.56 -5.22 -4.79
CA VAL A 223 -35.84 -4.62 -5.18
C VAL A 223 -36.99 -5.24 -4.38
N GLN A 224 -37.02 -6.57 -4.23
CA GLN A 224 -38.04 -7.26 -3.42
C GLN A 224 -38.00 -6.82 -1.95
N HIS A 225 -36.80 -6.74 -1.36
CA HIS A 225 -36.64 -6.24 0.00
C HIS A 225 -37.08 -4.78 0.15
N CYS A 226 -36.76 -3.90 -0.83
CA CYS A 226 -37.24 -2.53 -0.84
C CYS A 226 -38.77 -2.49 -0.88
N MET A 227 -39.41 -3.27 -1.75
CA MET A 227 -40.87 -3.29 -1.85
C MET A 227 -41.54 -3.85 -0.59
N ALA A 228 -40.94 -4.86 0.04
CA ALA A 228 -41.41 -5.42 1.31
C ALA A 228 -41.25 -4.45 2.48
N LEU A 229 -40.27 -3.53 2.44
CA LEU A 229 -40.07 -2.49 3.46
C LEU A 229 -41.34 -1.65 3.71
N LEU A 230 -42.21 -1.49 2.71
CA LEU A 230 -43.50 -0.79 2.85
C LEU A 230 -44.44 -1.47 3.85
N ALA A 231 -44.31 -2.77 4.06
CA ALA A 231 -45.15 -3.50 5.01
C ALA A 231 -44.72 -3.30 6.48
N PHE A 232 -43.52 -2.76 6.70
CA PHE A 232 -42.91 -2.64 8.01
C PHE A 232 -42.90 -1.20 8.52
N PRO A 233 -42.94 -0.98 9.86
CA PRO A 233 -42.72 0.34 10.44
C PRO A 233 -41.25 0.75 10.38
N THR A 234 -40.98 2.06 10.44
CA THR A 234 -39.63 2.65 10.33
C THR A 234 -38.70 2.35 11.51
N ASN A 235 -39.22 1.79 12.60
CA ASN A 235 -38.47 1.32 13.78
C ASN A 235 -38.32 -0.21 13.83
N THR A 236 -38.41 -0.87 12.67
CA THR A 236 -38.31 -2.33 12.57
C THR A 236 -36.91 -2.83 12.93
N GLU A 237 -36.85 -3.83 13.81
CA GLU A 237 -35.62 -4.53 14.19
C GLU A 237 -35.32 -5.78 13.33
N LEU A 238 -36.21 -6.11 12.40
CA LEU A 238 -36.10 -7.28 11.52
C LEU A 238 -35.05 -7.03 10.42
N SER A 239 -34.06 -7.92 10.31
CA SER A 239 -33.15 -7.97 9.16
C SER A 239 -33.89 -8.60 7.96
N PRO A 240 -33.69 -8.11 6.72
CA PRO A 240 -32.72 -7.09 6.30
C PRO A 240 -33.22 -5.63 6.40
N TYR A 241 -34.50 -5.41 6.75
CA TYR A 241 -35.15 -4.09 6.74
C TYR A 241 -34.50 -3.06 7.68
N LYS A 242 -34.06 -3.53 8.85
CA LYS A 242 -33.26 -2.73 9.79
C LYS A 242 -32.02 -2.12 9.12
N GLU A 243 -31.33 -2.89 8.27
CA GLU A 243 -30.07 -2.46 7.63
C GLU A 243 -30.31 -1.44 6.50
N PHE A 244 -31.48 -1.48 5.86
CA PHE A 244 -31.92 -0.45 4.92
C PHE A 244 -32.19 0.88 5.64
N LEU A 245 -32.80 0.81 6.82
CA LEU A 245 -33.17 1.98 7.63
C LEU A 245 -32.02 2.50 8.51
N ASP A 246 -30.88 1.82 8.56
CA ASP A 246 -29.70 2.26 9.32
C ASP A 246 -29.07 3.52 8.71
N GLU A 247 -28.74 4.50 9.54
CA GLU A 247 -28.08 5.75 9.11
C GLU A 247 -26.66 5.50 8.58
N LYS A 248 -25.98 4.46 9.06
CA LYS A 248 -24.64 4.04 8.58
C LYS A 248 -24.63 3.65 7.10
N ARG A 249 -25.80 3.49 6.48
CA ARG A 249 -25.90 3.31 5.03
C ARG A 249 -25.35 4.51 4.25
N TRP A 250 -25.47 5.74 4.78
CA TRP A 250 -24.85 6.92 4.17
C TRP A 250 -23.32 6.84 4.18
N ASP A 251 -22.71 6.39 5.28
CA ASP A 251 -21.25 6.19 5.34
C ASP A 251 -20.79 5.15 4.31
N ARG A 252 -21.53 4.03 4.19
CA ARG A 252 -21.27 3.00 3.17
C ARG A 252 -21.39 3.53 1.74
N LEU A 253 -22.35 4.42 1.47
CA LEU A 253 -22.49 5.08 0.16
C LEU A 253 -21.32 6.03 -0.13
N ILE A 254 -20.86 6.78 0.86
CA ILE A 254 -19.68 7.65 0.74
C ILE A 254 -18.44 6.82 0.43
N GLU A 255 -18.23 5.70 1.14
CA GLU A 255 -17.12 4.79 0.89
C GLU A 255 -17.22 4.12 -0.50
N GLN A 256 -18.41 3.67 -0.89
CA GLN A 256 -18.66 3.11 -2.22
C GLN A 256 -18.37 4.14 -3.31
N PHE A 257 -18.87 5.38 -3.16
CA PHE A 257 -18.57 6.47 -4.08
C PHE A 257 -17.06 6.69 -4.20
N ARG A 258 -16.35 6.79 -3.07
CA ARG A 258 -14.90 7.00 -3.04
C ARG A 258 -14.16 5.88 -3.78
N HIS A 259 -14.56 4.63 -3.57
CA HIS A 259 -13.99 3.48 -4.28
C HIS A 259 -14.23 3.57 -5.79
N GLU A 260 -15.46 3.83 -6.22
CA GLU A 260 -15.82 3.96 -7.63
C GLU A 260 -15.12 5.15 -8.29
N TYR A 261 -14.96 6.25 -7.55
CA TYR A 261 -14.21 7.43 -7.96
C TYR A 261 -12.73 7.11 -8.20
N TYR A 262 -12.09 6.38 -7.28
CA TYR A 262 -10.70 5.95 -7.45
C TYR A 262 -10.54 4.97 -8.63
N ARG A 263 -11.47 4.02 -8.79
CA ARG A 263 -11.49 3.10 -9.94
C ARG A 263 -11.59 3.86 -11.27
N LEU A 264 -12.40 4.91 -11.35
CA LEU A 264 -12.56 5.75 -12.54
C LEU A 264 -11.22 6.39 -13.00
N PHE A 265 -10.37 6.75 -12.03
CA PHE A 265 -9.06 7.36 -12.24
C PHE A 265 -7.90 6.37 -12.21
N HIS A 266 -8.18 5.06 -12.08
CA HIS A 266 -7.17 4.01 -11.93
C HIS A 266 -6.24 4.23 -10.73
N MET A 267 -6.77 4.76 -9.64
CA MET A 267 -6.07 4.90 -8.38
C MET A 267 -6.37 3.70 -7.47
N SER A 268 -5.39 3.32 -6.65
CA SER A 268 -5.61 2.37 -5.56
C SER A 268 -6.47 3.01 -4.45
N ASN A 269 -7.19 2.18 -3.70
CA ASN A 269 -7.85 2.57 -2.46
C ASN A 269 -6.84 2.88 -1.35
N GLN A 270 -5.70 2.19 -1.37
CA GLN A 270 -4.61 2.48 -0.46
C GLN A 270 -3.73 3.59 -1.03
N SER A 271 -3.23 4.45 -0.15
CA SER A 271 -2.26 5.48 -0.52
C SER A 271 -0.92 4.82 -0.87
N VAL A 272 -0.29 5.30 -1.94
CA VAL A 272 1.08 4.91 -2.31
C VAL A 272 2.06 5.12 -1.14
N PHE A 273 1.84 6.17 -0.35
CA PHE A 273 2.61 6.43 0.86
C PHE A 273 2.50 5.29 1.88
N THR A 274 1.28 4.87 2.21
CA THR A 274 1.01 3.79 3.16
C THR A 274 1.66 2.50 2.70
N VAL A 275 1.46 2.09 1.45
CA VAL A 275 2.04 0.86 0.90
C VAL A 275 3.57 0.91 0.93
N THR A 276 4.17 2.05 0.59
CA THR A 276 5.63 2.22 0.60
C THR A 276 6.19 2.15 2.01
N LEU A 277 5.52 2.78 2.98
CA LEU A 277 5.90 2.75 4.39
C LEU A 277 5.79 1.33 4.94
N GLU A 278 4.67 0.64 4.70
CA GLU A 278 4.46 -0.74 5.12
C GLU A 278 5.49 -1.68 4.51
N ALA A 279 5.80 -1.55 3.22
CA ALA A 279 6.83 -2.34 2.55
C ALA A 279 8.22 -2.14 3.19
N GLY A 280 8.56 -0.90 3.57
CA GLY A 280 9.81 -0.61 4.30
C GLY A 280 9.83 -1.19 5.71
N LEU A 281 8.70 -1.14 6.42
CA LEU A 281 8.54 -1.66 7.78
C LEU A 281 8.43 -3.20 7.83
N ASN A 282 8.08 -3.85 6.72
CA ASN A 282 8.03 -5.30 6.57
C ASN A 282 9.43 -5.97 6.67
N PHE A 283 10.51 -5.18 6.70
CA PHE A 283 11.86 -5.63 7.05
C PHE A 283 12.03 -5.93 8.56
N LYS A 284 10.93 -6.14 9.27
CA LYS A 284 10.94 -6.45 10.70
C LYS A 284 11.50 -7.85 10.95
N PHE A 285 12.28 -7.95 12.02
CA PHE A 285 12.74 -9.23 12.56
C PHE A 285 12.05 -9.50 13.89
N THR A 286 11.96 -10.77 14.29
CA THR A 286 11.45 -11.16 15.61
C THR A 286 12.18 -10.44 16.75
N GLN A 287 13.45 -10.10 16.56
CA GLN A 287 14.30 -9.36 17.51
C GLN A 287 13.88 -7.89 17.70
N CYS A 288 13.13 -7.29 16.77
CA CYS A 288 12.58 -5.95 16.97
C CYS A 288 11.52 -5.92 18.09
N TYR A 289 10.93 -7.07 18.42
CA TYR A 289 9.86 -7.22 19.42
C TYR A 289 10.29 -8.03 20.64
N ARG A 290 11.31 -8.89 20.50
CA ARG A 290 11.82 -9.74 21.59
C ARG A 290 13.10 -9.13 22.20
N GLY A 291 13.04 -8.69 23.46
CA GLY A 291 14.22 -8.24 24.24
C GLY A 291 14.01 -6.95 25.04
N THR A 292 14.98 -6.59 25.90
CA THR A 292 15.05 -5.29 26.59
C THR A 292 15.29 -4.16 25.59
N LYS A 293 14.82 -2.92 25.87
CA LYS A 293 14.93 -1.76 24.96
C LYS A 293 16.38 -1.50 24.48
N GLU A 294 17.37 -1.85 25.30
CA GLU A 294 18.80 -1.75 25.02
C GLU A 294 19.29 -2.68 23.88
N ARG A 295 18.54 -3.75 23.57
CA ARG A 295 18.91 -4.77 22.57
C ARG A 295 18.44 -4.46 21.16
N ARG A 296 17.81 -3.31 20.96
CA ARG A 296 17.27 -2.91 19.66
C ARG A 296 18.37 -2.25 18.83
N ASN A 297 18.54 -2.68 17.58
CA ASN A 297 19.49 -2.06 16.66
C ASN A 297 19.08 -0.59 16.40
N PRO A 298 19.90 0.41 16.76
CA PRO A 298 19.58 1.83 16.56
C PRO A 298 19.46 2.21 15.09
N SER A 299 20.13 1.48 14.19
CA SER A 299 20.07 1.69 12.74
C SER A 299 18.87 0.99 12.08
N CYS A 300 18.08 0.20 12.83
CA CYS A 300 16.90 -0.47 12.31
C CYS A 300 15.68 0.45 12.43
N PRO A 301 14.97 0.77 11.32
CA PRO A 301 13.78 1.62 11.37
C PRO A 301 12.67 1.05 12.26
N VAL A 302 12.49 -0.27 12.29
CA VAL A 302 11.44 -0.95 13.08
C VAL A 302 11.75 -1.00 14.58
N CYS A 303 13.03 -0.83 14.96
CA CYS A 303 13.44 -0.77 16.36
C CYS A 303 13.06 0.54 17.05
N ASN A 304 12.80 1.60 16.28
CA ASN A 304 12.25 2.84 16.79
C ASN A 304 10.84 2.60 17.39
N GLU A 305 10.57 3.12 18.58
CA GLU A 305 9.33 2.87 19.31
C GLU A 305 8.08 3.24 18.50
N SER A 306 8.10 4.35 17.77
CA SER A 306 7.00 4.81 16.93
C SER A 306 6.71 3.85 15.77
N PHE A 307 7.76 3.40 15.07
CA PHE A 307 7.61 2.51 13.91
C PHE A 307 7.38 1.05 14.31
N ASN A 308 7.84 0.65 15.50
CA ASN A 308 7.65 -0.70 16.03
C ASN A 308 6.18 -1.06 16.16
N VAL A 309 5.37 -0.12 16.68
CA VAL A 309 3.93 -0.29 16.84
C VAL A 309 3.25 -0.41 15.48
N LEU A 310 3.61 0.45 14.52
CA LEU A 310 3.06 0.41 13.15
C LEU A 310 3.41 -0.88 12.42
N ALA A 311 4.61 -1.42 12.65
CA ALA A 311 5.07 -2.65 12.02
C ALA A 311 4.50 -3.93 12.66
N SER A 312 3.86 -3.85 13.84
CA SER A 312 3.46 -5.02 14.63
C SER A 312 2.49 -5.95 13.90
N SER A 313 1.50 -5.39 13.20
CA SER A 313 0.47 -6.10 12.44
C SER A 313 0.92 -6.58 11.05
N LEU A 314 2.06 -6.10 10.55
CA LEU A 314 2.57 -6.47 9.23
C LEU A 314 3.06 -7.93 9.21
N PRO A 315 3.10 -8.61 8.05
CA PRO A 315 3.83 -9.86 7.93
C PRO A 315 5.34 -9.66 8.15
N MET A 316 6.11 -10.74 8.23
CA MET A 316 7.58 -10.69 8.14
C MET A 316 8.00 -10.99 6.70
N ALA A 317 8.92 -10.22 6.15
CA ALA A 317 9.42 -10.46 4.80
C ALA A 317 10.18 -11.80 4.73
N HIS A 318 9.96 -12.54 3.64
CA HIS A 318 10.73 -13.75 3.33
C HIS A 318 12.17 -13.36 2.95
N CYS A 319 13.14 -13.77 3.76
CA CYS A 319 14.56 -13.50 3.52
C CYS A 319 15.23 -14.74 2.92
N SER A 320 15.64 -14.65 1.64
CA SER A 320 16.35 -15.76 0.96
C SER A 320 17.85 -15.79 1.24
N GLN A 321 18.44 -14.66 1.64
CA GLN A 321 19.87 -14.53 1.92
C GLN A 321 20.11 -13.59 3.09
N SER A 322 20.73 -14.11 4.15
CA SER A 322 21.18 -13.30 5.29
C SER A 322 22.63 -12.86 5.09
N ARG A 323 22.96 -11.63 5.48
CA ARG A 323 24.32 -11.09 5.48
C ARG A 323 24.66 -10.59 6.88
N LEU A 324 25.85 -10.95 7.37
CA LEU A 324 26.34 -10.48 8.66
C LEU A 324 27.07 -9.16 8.48
N PHE A 325 26.93 -8.26 9.44
CA PHE A 325 27.61 -6.97 9.48
C PHE A 325 28.34 -6.83 10.81
N CYS A 326 29.53 -6.23 10.77
CA CYS A 326 30.30 -5.94 11.96
C CYS A 326 29.62 -4.82 12.78
N SER A 327 29.43 -5.02 14.08
CA SER A 327 28.82 -4.03 14.97
C SER A 327 29.70 -2.81 15.27
N ILE A 328 31.02 -2.92 15.06
CA ILE A 328 31.98 -1.80 15.26
C ILE A 328 32.13 -0.98 13.99
N SER A 329 32.41 -1.63 12.85
CA SER A 329 32.68 -0.92 11.59
C SER A 329 31.44 -0.71 10.71
N GLY A 330 30.33 -1.41 10.97
CA GLY A 330 29.14 -1.38 10.11
C GLY A 330 29.34 -2.03 8.73
N LEU A 331 30.52 -2.60 8.46
CA LEU A 331 30.85 -3.23 7.18
C LEU A 331 30.40 -4.70 7.14
N PRO A 332 30.03 -5.23 5.95
CA PRO A 332 29.65 -6.62 5.81
C PRO A 332 30.82 -7.54 6.19
N LEU A 333 30.51 -8.65 6.85
CA LEU A 333 31.47 -9.72 7.13
C LEU A 333 31.53 -10.64 5.91
N ASN A 334 32.68 -10.66 5.25
CA ASN A 334 32.91 -11.36 3.98
C ASN A 334 34.39 -11.75 3.85
N GLU A 335 34.80 -12.20 2.67
CA GLU A 335 36.19 -12.61 2.38
C GLU A 335 37.23 -11.51 2.67
N HIS A 336 36.84 -10.24 2.51
CA HIS A 336 37.68 -9.05 2.71
C HIS A 336 37.59 -8.47 4.13
N ASN A 337 36.62 -8.90 4.94
CA ASN A 337 36.41 -8.46 6.32
C ASN A 337 35.91 -9.66 7.13
N GLN A 338 36.84 -10.50 7.56
CA GLN A 338 36.51 -11.82 8.07
C GLN A 338 35.93 -11.74 9.49
N PRO A 339 35.02 -12.65 9.86
CA PRO A 339 34.54 -12.78 11.23
C PRO A 339 35.67 -13.28 12.15
N MET A 340 35.99 -12.50 13.17
CA MET A 340 37.02 -12.75 14.18
C MET A 340 36.38 -12.82 15.56
N MET A 341 36.70 -13.86 16.34
CA MET A 341 36.11 -14.12 17.65
C MET A 341 37.07 -13.75 18.79
N LEU A 342 36.60 -12.92 19.72
CA LEU A 342 37.28 -12.61 20.97
C LEU A 342 37.17 -13.78 21.98
N PRO A 343 38.06 -13.88 22.98
CA PRO A 343 38.02 -14.94 24.00
C PRO A 343 36.73 -15.03 24.82
N ASN A 344 35.97 -13.93 24.95
CA ASN A 344 34.65 -13.92 25.57
C ASN A 344 33.52 -14.41 24.64
N GLY A 345 33.86 -14.91 23.46
CA GLY A 345 32.92 -15.47 22.49
C GLY A 345 32.20 -14.42 21.64
N HIS A 346 32.60 -13.14 21.68
CA HIS A 346 32.03 -12.11 20.82
C HIS A 346 32.72 -12.04 19.46
N VAL A 347 31.94 -11.94 18.37
CA VAL A 347 32.45 -11.91 16.99
C VAL A 347 32.36 -10.51 16.39
N TYR A 348 33.47 -10.02 15.82
CA TYR A 348 33.58 -8.74 15.13
C TYR A 348 34.35 -8.90 13.81
N GLY A 349 34.36 -7.86 12.97
CA GLY A 349 35.11 -7.87 11.73
C GLY A 349 36.61 -7.66 11.95
N GLU A 350 37.42 -8.39 11.19
CA GLU A 350 38.88 -8.31 11.20
C GLU A 350 39.38 -6.86 11.06
N GLN A 351 38.83 -6.10 10.11
CA GLN A 351 39.25 -4.71 9.87
C GLN A 351 39.04 -3.82 11.11
N ALA A 352 37.94 -4.03 11.82
CA ALA A 352 37.61 -3.25 13.01
C ALA A 352 38.52 -3.61 14.19
N LEU A 353 38.82 -4.89 14.39
CA LEU A 353 39.70 -5.34 15.46
C LEU A 353 41.17 -4.96 15.19
N GLN A 354 41.61 -5.01 13.93
CA GLN A 354 42.95 -4.57 13.54
C GLN A 354 43.14 -3.07 13.79
N HIS A 355 42.16 -2.25 13.41
CA HIS A 355 42.21 -0.81 13.68
C HIS A 355 42.26 -0.52 15.19
N MET A 356 41.39 -1.20 15.96
CA MET A 356 41.35 -1.04 17.41
C MET A 356 42.66 -1.49 18.09
N ALA A 357 43.27 -2.57 17.61
CA ALA A 357 44.56 -3.04 18.12
C ALA A 357 45.71 -2.07 17.77
N ALA A 358 45.67 -1.45 16.59
CA ALA A 358 46.66 -0.46 16.20
C ALA A 358 46.62 0.81 17.07
N GLU A 359 45.43 1.20 17.53
CA GLU A 359 45.23 2.37 18.38
C GLU A 359 45.50 2.10 19.88
N ASN A 360 45.39 0.84 20.32
CA ASN A 360 45.50 0.47 21.74
C ASN A 360 46.68 -0.49 22.01
N ASP A 361 47.85 -0.24 21.43
CA ASP A 361 49.10 -0.99 21.68
C ASP A 361 48.97 -2.53 21.57
N GLY A 362 48.16 -3.00 20.62
CA GLY A 362 47.95 -4.42 20.33
C GLY A 362 46.79 -5.08 21.09
N ASP A 363 46.07 -4.32 21.90
CA ASP A 363 44.90 -4.79 22.65
C ASP A 363 43.58 -4.39 21.98
N VAL A 364 42.56 -5.22 22.15
CA VAL A 364 41.19 -4.99 21.67
C VAL A 364 40.22 -4.98 22.84
N ILE A 365 39.41 -3.94 22.92
CA ILE A 365 38.41 -3.75 23.97
C ILE A 365 37.06 -4.19 23.43
N CYS A 366 36.47 -5.21 24.04
CA CYS A 366 35.12 -5.64 23.69
C CYS A 366 34.13 -4.48 23.98
N PRO A 367 33.41 -3.92 22.98
CA PRO A 367 32.52 -2.79 23.20
C PRO A 367 31.40 -3.06 24.22
N LYS A 368 31.05 -4.35 24.41
CA LYS A 368 29.92 -4.82 25.21
C LYS A 368 30.28 -5.21 26.63
N THR A 369 31.32 -6.01 26.80
CA THR A 369 31.77 -6.44 28.13
C THR A 369 32.78 -5.47 28.73
N LYS A 370 33.33 -4.55 27.93
CA LYS A 370 34.44 -3.65 28.30
C LYS A 370 35.72 -4.37 28.73
N GLU A 371 35.80 -5.67 28.46
CA GLU A 371 37.00 -6.48 28.71
C GLU A 371 38.02 -6.26 27.60
N THR A 372 39.29 -6.22 28.00
CA THR A 372 40.42 -6.04 27.09
C THR A 372 41.11 -7.37 26.84
N PHE A 373 41.37 -7.68 25.58
CA PHE A 373 42.10 -8.88 25.17
C PHE A 373 43.22 -8.53 24.20
N PRO A 374 44.37 -9.21 24.25
CA PRO A 374 45.39 -9.02 23.24
C PRO A 374 44.92 -9.54 21.89
N TYR A 375 45.16 -8.79 20.81
CA TYR A 375 44.73 -9.14 19.45
C TYR A 375 45.22 -10.53 19.00
N LYS A 376 46.37 -10.97 19.53
CA LYS A 376 46.94 -12.30 19.27
C LYS A 376 46.06 -13.47 19.73
N LYS A 377 45.15 -13.24 20.69
CA LYS A 377 44.21 -14.26 21.19
C LYS A 377 42.88 -14.26 20.44
N VAL A 378 42.75 -13.45 19.39
CA VAL A 378 41.56 -13.39 18.55
C VAL A 378 41.65 -14.47 17.48
N GLU A 379 40.61 -15.30 17.37
CA GLU A 379 40.60 -16.43 16.45
C GLU A 379 39.76 -16.13 15.21
N LYS A 380 40.29 -16.52 14.04
CA LYS A 380 39.54 -16.48 12.79
C LYS A 380 38.46 -17.56 12.79
N VAL A 381 37.23 -17.16 12.51
CA VAL A 381 36.14 -18.12 12.29
C VAL A 381 36.21 -18.60 10.84
N ALA A 382 36.80 -19.79 10.62
CA ALA A 382 36.90 -20.38 9.29
C ALA A 382 35.63 -21.18 8.94
N CYS A 383 34.91 -20.74 7.91
CA CYS A 383 33.84 -21.50 7.29
C CYS A 383 34.38 -22.28 6.08
N THR A 384 34.87 -23.50 6.30
CA THR A 384 35.29 -24.42 5.22
C THR A 384 34.10 -25.13 4.58
N ALA A 385 34.25 -25.55 3.32
CA ALA A 385 33.24 -26.34 2.59
C ALA A 385 32.72 -27.53 3.41
N CYS A 386 31.43 -27.79 3.33
CA CYS A 386 30.69 -28.64 4.26
C CYS A 386 29.56 -29.40 3.55
N GLY A 387 28.95 -30.40 4.22
CA GLY A 387 27.82 -31.15 3.67
C GLY A 387 28.23 -32.35 2.78
N PRO A 388 27.25 -33.12 2.26
CA PRO A 388 27.52 -34.25 1.36
C PRO A 388 28.37 -33.80 0.18
N SER A 389 29.43 -34.54 -0.14
CA SER A 389 30.33 -34.28 -1.28
C SER A 389 31.13 -32.97 -1.24
N GLY A 390 31.03 -32.16 -0.17
CA GLY A 390 31.76 -30.89 -0.04
C GLY A 390 31.17 -29.74 -0.87
N GLU A 391 29.92 -29.85 -1.31
CA GLU A 391 29.25 -28.85 -2.16
C GLU A 391 28.50 -27.74 -1.38
N GLY A 392 28.58 -27.74 -0.05
CA GLY A 392 28.00 -26.71 0.81
C GLY A 392 29.01 -25.68 1.28
N VAL A 393 28.53 -24.46 1.52
CA VAL A 393 29.31 -23.37 2.10
C VAL A 393 28.87 -23.18 3.55
N CYS A 394 29.86 -23.11 4.43
CA CYS A 394 29.64 -22.99 5.86
C CYS A 394 29.22 -21.51 6.09
N ALA A 395 28.02 -21.30 6.67
CA ALA A 395 27.41 -19.96 6.85
C ALA A 395 27.51 -19.46 8.30
N GLY A 396 28.22 -20.22 9.13
CA GLY A 396 28.46 -19.99 10.56
C GLY A 396 28.99 -21.25 11.23
N PRO A 397 29.25 -21.23 12.54
CA PRO A 397 29.68 -22.41 13.29
C PRO A 397 28.58 -23.48 13.26
N GLY A 398 28.84 -24.59 12.55
CA GLY A 398 27.91 -25.72 12.48
C GLY A 398 26.73 -25.54 11.51
N ILE A 399 26.72 -24.54 10.64
CA ILE A 399 25.67 -24.35 9.62
C ILE A 399 26.28 -24.55 8.23
N CYS A 400 25.72 -25.48 7.46
CA CYS A 400 26.15 -25.79 6.12
C CYS A 400 25.03 -25.60 5.08
N CYS A 401 25.21 -24.71 4.11
CA CYS A 401 24.18 -24.39 3.11
C CYS A 401 24.61 -24.74 1.68
N SER A 402 23.73 -25.38 0.91
CA SER A 402 23.91 -25.63 -0.52
C SER A 402 22.60 -25.42 -1.30
N PRO A 403 22.67 -25.04 -2.59
CA PRO A 403 21.50 -25.04 -3.48
C PRO A 403 20.81 -26.40 -3.61
N VAL A 404 21.54 -27.51 -3.37
CA VAL A 404 21.06 -28.88 -3.61
C VAL A 404 20.28 -29.43 -2.42
N PHE A 405 20.65 -29.08 -1.19
CA PHE A 405 20.10 -29.68 0.04
C PHE A 405 19.66 -28.66 1.10
N GLY A 406 19.65 -27.36 0.76
CA GLY A 406 19.32 -26.30 1.71
C GLY A 406 20.38 -26.15 2.81
N CYS A 407 19.97 -25.65 3.97
CA CYS A 407 20.87 -25.43 5.11
C CYS A 407 20.69 -26.53 6.18
N VAL A 408 21.80 -27.16 6.59
CA VAL A 408 21.85 -28.28 7.53
C VAL A 408 22.76 -27.94 8.72
N LEU A 409 22.36 -28.37 9.92
CA LEU A 409 23.12 -28.17 11.17
C LEU A 409 24.02 -29.38 11.47
N THR A 410 25.31 -29.15 11.73
CA THR A 410 26.26 -30.21 12.12
C THR A 410 26.55 -30.17 13.62
N LEU A 411 26.42 -31.33 14.28
CA LEU A 411 26.72 -31.48 15.71
C LEU A 411 28.25 -31.50 15.90
N ARG A 412 28.75 -30.57 16.72
CA ARG A 412 30.16 -30.41 17.14
C ARG A 412 31.09 -29.75 16.12
N GLY A 413 31.02 -28.43 16.01
CA GLY A 413 32.19 -27.52 15.93
C GLY A 413 33.27 -27.73 14.86
N ALA A 414 33.14 -28.69 13.94
CA ALA A 414 34.15 -29.01 12.95
C ALA A 414 33.49 -29.12 11.57
N CYS A 415 33.58 -28.06 10.77
CA CYS A 415 33.55 -28.15 9.29
C CYS A 415 34.89 -28.79 8.79
N ALA A 416 35.47 -29.72 9.55
CA ALA A 416 36.78 -30.33 9.29
C ALA A 416 36.69 -31.85 9.48
N ARG A 417 36.65 -32.54 8.33
CA ARG A 417 36.79 -33.99 8.11
C ARG A 417 35.65 -34.86 8.65
N ALA A 418 34.88 -35.42 7.70
CA ALA A 418 34.13 -36.67 7.80
C ALA A 418 33.62 -37.05 9.21
N ALA A 419 32.71 -36.25 9.77
CA ALA A 419 31.96 -36.66 10.95
C ALA A 419 30.72 -37.44 10.51
N ALA A 420 30.59 -38.68 10.99
CA ALA A 420 29.49 -39.58 10.70
C ALA A 420 28.13 -38.96 11.07
N PHE A 421 27.17 -39.04 10.14
CA PHE A 421 25.78 -38.67 10.37
C PHE A 421 25.16 -39.59 11.44
N ALA A 422 24.60 -39.01 12.51
CA ALA A 422 23.76 -39.74 13.48
C ALA A 422 22.37 -40.09 12.85
N PRO A 423 21.66 -41.11 13.36
CA PRO A 423 20.91 -42.06 12.56
C PRO A 423 19.57 -41.53 12.04
N ARG A 424 19.13 -42.11 10.92
CA ARG A 424 17.82 -41.91 10.29
C ARG A 424 16.67 -42.12 11.28
N CYS A 425 15.73 -41.17 11.34
CA CYS A 425 14.39 -41.45 11.87
C CYS A 425 13.76 -42.58 11.04
N THR A 426 13.28 -43.63 11.71
CA THR A 426 12.53 -44.71 11.05
C THR A 426 11.05 -44.57 11.38
N PRO A 427 10.15 -44.73 10.40
CA PRO A 427 8.71 -44.69 10.65
C PRO A 427 8.29 -45.86 11.54
N SER A 428 7.31 -45.65 12.41
CA SER A 428 6.70 -46.76 13.15
C SER A 428 5.97 -47.70 12.16
N PRO A 429 5.76 -48.98 12.51
CA PRO A 429 5.04 -49.93 11.66
C PRO A 429 3.63 -49.48 11.25
N ALA A 430 3.00 -48.59 12.02
CA ALA A 430 1.69 -48.03 11.72
C ALA A 430 1.72 -47.01 10.55
N ALA A 431 2.81 -46.26 10.39
CA ALA A 431 2.96 -45.29 9.29
C ALA A 431 3.26 -45.96 7.93
N LEU A 432 3.89 -47.14 7.95
CA LEU A 432 4.16 -47.94 6.73
C LEU A 432 2.89 -48.56 6.15
N ALA A 433 1.89 -48.89 6.96
CA ALA A 433 0.63 -49.45 6.49
C ALA A 433 -0.27 -48.40 5.80
N ALA A 434 -0.22 -47.14 6.25
CA ALA A 434 -1.02 -46.05 5.66
C ALA A 434 -0.48 -45.54 4.31
N ALA A 435 0.84 -45.60 4.11
CA ALA A 435 1.49 -45.12 2.88
C ALA A 435 1.31 -46.07 1.67
N ALA A 436 0.93 -47.34 1.88
CA ALA A 436 0.72 -48.30 0.79
C ALA A 436 -0.60 -48.10 0.03
N ALA A 437 -1.53 -47.27 0.53
CA ALA A 437 -2.87 -47.11 -0.05
C ALA A 437 -3.08 -45.83 -0.86
N ALA A 438 -2.15 -44.86 -0.83
CA ALA A 438 -2.29 -43.61 -1.57
C ALA A 438 -0.92 -43.15 -2.07
N ALA A 439 -0.65 -43.32 -3.36
CA ALA A 439 0.58 -42.86 -4.01
C ALA A 439 0.71 -41.32 -3.92
N VAL A 440 1.39 -40.83 -2.89
CA VAL A 440 1.72 -39.41 -2.68
C VAL A 440 3.25 -39.25 -2.60
N PRO A 441 3.87 -38.23 -3.24
CA PRO A 441 5.31 -37.99 -3.18
C PRO A 441 5.79 -37.65 -1.77
N LEU A 442 6.99 -38.13 -1.42
CA LEU A 442 7.72 -37.85 -0.19
C LEU A 442 8.28 -36.42 -0.19
N ASP A 443 7.42 -35.42 -0.02
CA ASP A 443 7.80 -34.06 0.38
C ASP A 443 6.66 -33.47 1.21
N ALA A 444 6.59 -33.87 2.47
CA ALA A 444 5.71 -33.25 3.47
C ALA A 444 6.48 -33.05 4.78
N PRO A 445 6.32 -31.90 5.47
CA PRO A 445 6.95 -31.63 6.76
C PRO A 445 6.39 -32.56 7.84
N CYS A 446 7.24 -33.01 8.76
CA CYS A 446 6.85 -33.89 9.86
C CYS A 446 5.80 -33.21 10.77
N GLY A 447 4.64 -33.86 10.93
CA GLY A 447 3.60 -33.50 11.88
C GLY A 447 3.88 -33.98 13.32
N ALA A 448 3.03 -33.52 14.24
CA ALA A 448 3.08 -33.71 15.69
C ALA A 448 3.14 -35.18 16.13
N ASP A 449 4.09 -35.52 17.04
CA ASP A 449 3.96 -36.49 18.16
C ASP A 449 5.32 -37.04 18.69
N LEU A 450 6.15 -36.23 19.36
CA LEU A 450 7.32 -36.69 20.15
C LEU A 450 7.60 -35.76 21.38
N THR A 451 7.90 -36.30 22.59
CA THR A 451 8.25 -35.58 23.86
C THR A 451 9.36 -36.34 24.64
N PRO A 452 10.26 -35.71 25.46
CA PRO A 452 10.03 -35.48 26.93
C PRO A 452 10.82 -34.34 27.69
N ASP A 453 10.31 -34.03 28.92
CA ASP A 453 10.81 -33.51 30.23
C ASP A 453 11.52 -32.14 30.50
N GLY A 454 11.05 -31.44 31.57
CA GLY A 454 11.28 -30.03 31.99
C GLY A 454 12.67 -29.62 32.56
N SER A 455 13.01 -28.37 32.91
CA SER A 455 12.24 -27.16 33.31
C SER A 455 13.03 -25.81 33.11
N ALA A 456 12.37 -24.78 32.50
CA ALA A 456 12.54 -23.28 32.49
C ALA A 456 13.87 -22.54 32.05
N PRO A 457 13.86 -21.25 31.56
CA PRO A 457 13.41 -20.77 30.21
C PRO A 457 14.40 -19.85 29.39
N GLY A 458 14.45 -19.99 28.04
CA GLY A 458 15.07 -19.08 27.01
C GLY A 458 14.96 -19.59 25.52
N ARG A 459 15.00 -18.76 24.44
CA ARG A 459 14.76 -19.14 22.99
C ARG A 459 15.87 -18.70 21.97
N CYS A 460 16.06 -19.44 20.85
CA CYS A 460 17.37 -19.69 20.13
C CYS A 460 17.40 -19.51 18.59
N ALA A 461 18.62 -19.39 18.02
CA ALA A 461 18.87 -19.23 16.58
C ALA A 461 19.43 -20.49 15.85
N ALA A 462 20.12 -21.41 16.56
CA ALA A 462 20.49 -22.78 16.15
C ALA A 462 21.09 -23.51 17.38
N GLN A 463 21.21 -24.85 17.37
CA GLN A 463 21.77 -25.60 18.51
C GLN A 463 23.21 -25.14 18.83
N GLY A 464 23.43 -24.68 20.07
CA GLY A 464 24.74 -24.33 20.61
C GLY A 464 25.23 -22.91 20.32
N VAL A 465 24.48 -22.08 19.58
CA VAL A 465 24.84 -20.67 19.34
C VAL A 465 23.69 -19.75 19.75
N CYS A 466 23.86 -19.03 20.86
CA CYS A 466 22.92 -18.00 21.28
C CYS A 466 23.42 -16.65 20.74
N CYS A 467 22.78 -16.14 19.69
CA CYS A 467 23.08 -14.81 19.14
C CYS A 467 22.25 -13.71 19.81
N THR A 468 22.93 -12.62 20.17
CA THR A 468 22.32 -11.36 20.60
C THR A 468 22.62 -10.25 19.58
N HIS A 469 22.05 -9.06 19.76
CA HIS A 469 22.20 -7.92 18.83
C HIS A 469 23.64 -7.42 18.59
N ASP A 470 24.63 -7.90 19.33
CA ASP A 470 26.01 -7.40 19.27
C ASP A 470 27.07 -8.46 19.01
N SER A 471 26.71 -9.74 19.19
CA SER A 471 27.57 -10.88 18.94
C SER A 471 26.79 -12.20 19.00
N CYS A 472 27.40 -13.23 18.43
CA CYS A 472 26.98 -14.61 18.58
C CYS A 472 27.95 -15.34 19.51
N ARG A 473 27.45 -15.90 20.63
CA ARG A 473 28.24 -16.74 21.54
C ARG A 473 27.87 -18.21 21.40
N ILE A 474 28.85 -19.10 21.59
CA ILE A 474 28.61 -20.55 21.65
C ILE A 474 28.25 -20.91 23.09
N ASP A 475 27.01 -21.33 23.32
CA ASP A 475 26.51 -21.66 24.66
C ASP A 475 25.57 -22.88 24.57
N GLY A 476 25.83 -23.89 25.39
CA GLY A 476 25.32 -25.25 25.22
C GLY A 476 23.86 -25.47 25.65
N VAL A 477 23.17 -24.45 26.15
CA VAL A 477 21.84 -24.58 26.78
C VAL A 477 20.87 -23.56 26.20
N CYS A 478 20.23 -23.89 25.08
CA CYS A 478 19.34 -22.96 24.39
C CYS A 478 18.31 -23.82 23.57
N GLN A 479 17.01 -23.88 23.97
CA GLN A 479 15.73 -24.04 23.17
C GLN A 479 14.57 -24.50 24.10
N SER A 480 13.25 -24.40 23.86
CA SER A 480 12.29 -23.47 23.24
C SER A 480 10.87 -23.95 23.73
N ARG A 481 9.89 -23.08 24.03
CA ARG A 481 8.57 -23.48 24.58
C ARG A 481 7.42 -22.95 23.72
N ASP A 482 6.59 -23.83 23.15
CA ASP A 482 5.54 -23.51 22.16
C ASP A 482 4.23 -22.94 22.72
N ASP A 483 3.57 -22.27 21.78
CA ASP A 483 2.34 -21.49 21.85
C ASP A 483 1.13 -22.38 22.10
N ASN A 484 0.42 -22.12 23.20
CA ASN A 484 -0.97 -22.53 23.33
C ASN A 484 -1.71 -21.47 24.14
N ASP A 485 -1.92 -20.29 23.51
CA ASP A 485 -2.87 -19.26 23.95
C ASP A 485 -3.07 -18.15 22.88
N LEU A 486 -3.16 -18.50 21.60
CA LEU A 486 -3.53 -17.56 20.52
C LEU A 486 -4.60 -18.12 19.58
N SER A 487 -5.55 -18.88 20.12
CA SER A 487 -6.81 -19.22 19.44
C SER A 487 -7.95 -18.28 19.86
N ALA A 488 -7.71 -16.96 19.90
CA ALA A 488 -8.78 -15.96 19.98
C ALA A 488 -8.25 -14.56 19.66
N ALA A 489 -7.96 -14.26 18.39
CA ALA A 489 -7.85 -12.88 17.93
C ALA A 489 -8.77 -12.68 16.74
N ALA A 490 -9.91 -12.06 17.04
CA ALA A 490 -10.86 -11.47 16.12
C ALA A 490 -10.16 -10.61 15.04
N PRO A 491 -10.81 -10.32 13.90
CA PRO A 491 -10.25 -9.44 12.88
C PRO A 491 -9.95 -8.07 13.51
N GLY A 492 -8.67 -7.78 13.73
CA GLY A 492 -8.20 -6.52 14.28
C GLY A 492 -8.39 -5.38 13.29
N PRO A 493 -8.63 -4.14 13.77
CA PRO A 493 -9.00 -3.01 12.93
C PRO A 493 -7.83 -2.63 12.03
N GLY A 494 -8.14 -2.21 10.80
CA GLY A 494 -7.17 -1.72 9.85
C GLY A 494 -6.36 -0.53 10.38
N PHE A 495 -5.23 -0.28 9.71
CA PHE A 495 -4.29 0.83 9.88
C PHE A 495 -4.92 2.11 10.48
N ASP A 496 -4.53 2.43 11.72
CA ASP A 496 -4.97 3.63 12.44
C ASP A 496 -4.04 4.83 12.13
N ALA A 497 -4.58 5.79 11.38
CA ALA A 497 -3.89 7.00 10.97
C ALA A 497 -3.64 7.99 12.13
N ASP A 498 -4.42 7.92 13.21
CA ASP A 498 -4.25 8.78 14.38
C ASP A 498 -3.06 8.32 15.22
N LEU A 499 -2.76 7.00 15.19
CA LEU A 499 -1.55 6.44 15.78
C LEU A 499 -0.28 6.93 15.05
N MET A 500 -0.32 7.06 13.73
CA MET A 500 0.79 7.57 12.93
C MET A 500 1.04 9.06 13.20
N LEU A 501 -0.02 9.89 13.22
CA LEU A 501 0.09 11.33 13.46
C LEU A 501 0.51 11.65 14.91
N SER A 502 0.01 10.90 15.89
CA SER A 502 0.44 11.04 17.29
C SER A 502 1.90 10.63 17.49
N SER A 503 2.37 9.61 16.77
CA SER A 503 3.77 9.19 16.78
C SER A 503 4.70 10.22 16.13
N LEU A 504 4.27 10.85 15.02
CA LEU A 504 5.01 11.96 14.39
C LEU A 504 5.06 13.22 15.29
N ARG A 505 3.98 13.54 16.02
CA ARG A 505 3.98 14.65 16.99
C ARG A 505 4.97 14.45 18.13
N ARG A 506 5.14 13.21 18.62
CA ARG A 506 6.15 12.88 19.64
C ARG A 506 7.57 13.08 19.12
N MET A 507 7.82 12.82 17.83
CA MET A 507 9.12 13.05 17.19
C MET A 507 9.43 14.54 16.97
N SER A 508 8.41 15.39 16.77
CA SER A 508 8.59 16.84 16.63
C SER A 508 8.63 17.61 17.96
N GLY A 509 8.34 16.94 19.10
CA GLY A 509 8.18 17.57 20.41
C GLY A 509 9.45 17.67 21.28
N THR A 510 10.60 17.13 20.86
CA THR A 510 11.85 17.17 21.65
C THR A 510 12.67 18.43 21.38
N GLY A 511 12.05 19.61 21.50
CA GLY A 511 12.69 20.87 21.16
C GLY A 511 12.04 22.14 21.72
N ALA A 512 11.45 22.09 22.93
CA ALA A 512 11.17 23.29 23.71
C ALA A 512 10.88 22.93 25.17
N GLY A 513 11.78 23.32 26.08
CA GLY A 513 11.47 23.38 27.50
C GLY A 513 12.57 22.87 28.44
N ALA A 514 13.61 23.67 28.64
CA ALA A 514 14.33 23.78 29.92
C ALA A 514 15.30 24.97 29.89
N ALA A 515 14.84 26.12 30.38
CA ALA A 515 15.68 27.14 31.01
C ALA A 515 14.74 28.10 31.77
N SER A 516 14.48 27.75 33.02
CA SER A 516 14.28 28.71 34.11
C SER A 516 15.63 29.31 34.50
#